data_AF-A0A9E5GT37-F1
#
_entry.id   AF-A0A9E5GT37-F1
#
_cell.length_a   1.000
_cell.length_b   1.000
_cell.length_c   1.000
_cell.angle_alpha   90.00
_cell.angle_beta   90.00
_cell.angle_gamma   90.00
#
_symmetry.space_group_name_H-M   'P 1'
#
loop_
_entity.id
_entity.type
_entity.pdbx_description
1 polymer ?
#
loop_
_entity_poly.entity_id
_entity_poly.type
_entity_poly.pdbx_seq_one_letter_code
_entity_poly.pdbx_strand_id
1 'polypeptide(L)' 'MLVKLNQIILFSLFAFFLAWALYPLYIRFLKYIHAGKQIREDAVTGEKSAIFSKMHSHKSGTPTMGG' A
#
# COMPACT_ATOMS: atom_id res chain seq x y z
N MET A 1 13.14 -25.39 -22.37
CA MET A 1 13.14 -24.97 -20.95
C MET A 1 13.74 -23.57 -20.76
N LEU A 2 14.97 -23.32 -21.24
CA LEU A 2 15.66 -22.01 -21.11
C LEU A 2 14.90 -20.82 -21.71
N VAL A 3 14.28 -20.97 -22.89
CA VAL A 3 13.48 -19.88 -23.51
C VAL A 3 12.30 -19.45 -22.64
N LYS A 4 11.65 -20.40 -21.95
CA LYS A 4 10.51 -20.11 -21.05
C LYS A 4 10.97 -19.38 -19.79
N LEU A 5 12.12 -19.77 -19.23
CA LEU A 5 12.72 -19.08 -18.08
C LEU A 5 13.09 -17.62 -18.42
N ASN A 6 13.71 -17.39 -19.59
CA ASN A 6 14.06 -16.04 -20.03
C ASN A 6 12.83 -15.15 -20.20
N GLN A 7 11.74 -15.70 -20.76
CA GLN A 7 10.48 -14.97 -20.89
C GLN A 7 9.93 -14.58 -19.52
N ILE A 8 9.89 -15.50 -18.55
CA ILE A 8 9.39 -15.20 -17.19
C ILE A 8 10.21 -14.07 -16.55
N ILE A 9 11.54 -14.14 -16.63
CA ILE A 9 12.41 -13.10 -16.04
C ILE A 9 12.16 -11.74 -16.71
N LEU A 10 12.08 -11.71 -18.04
CA LEU A 10 11.84 -10.46 -18.78
C LEU A 10 10.47 -9.85 -18.46
N PHE A 11 9.41 -10.67 -18.41
CA PHE A 11 8.08 -10.18 -18.04
C PHE A 11 8.02 -9.71 -16.59
N SER A 12 8.68 -10.40 -15.66
CA SER A 12 8.74 -9.97 -14.25
C SER A 12 9.46 -8.65 -14.08
N LEU A 13 10.61 -8.46 -14.74
CA LEU A 13 11.35 -7.19 -14.71
C LEU A 13 10.52 -6.07 -15.35
N PHE A 14 9.92 -6.35 -16.51
CA PHE A 14 9.06 -5.38 -17.18
C PHE A 14 7.88 -4.96 -16.29
N ALA A 15 7.18 -5.91 -15.67
CA ALA A 15 6.08 -5.64 -14.76
C ALA A 15 6.53 -4.83 -13.54
N PHE A 16 7.70 -5.13 -12.97
CA PHE A 16 8.27 -4.37 -11.86
C PHE A 16 8.51 -2.89 -12.24
N PHE A 17 9.20 -2.63 -13.34
CA PHE A 17 9.47 -1.27 -13.78
C PHE A 17 8.21 -0.52 -14.19
N LEU A 18 7.26 -1.21 -14.84
CA LEU A 18 5.97 -0.64 -15.20
C LEU A 18 5.18 -0.24 -13.94
N ALA A 19 5.11 -1.11 -12.93
CA ALA A 19 4.47 -0.79 -11.65
C ALA A 19 5.17 0.38 -10.96
N TRP A 20 6.50 0.34 -10.87
CA TRP A 20 7.29 1.41 -10.25
C TRP A 20 7.06 2.78 -10.91
N ALA A 21 6.95 2.83 -12.23
CA ALA A 21 6.65 4.05 -12.98
C ALA A 21 5.20 4.55 -12.78
N LEU A 22 4.23 3.64 -12.67
CA LEU A 22 2.80 3.98 -12.54
C LEU A 22 2.38 4.31 -11.10
N TYR A 23 3.05 3.75 -10.10
CA TYR A 23 2.70 3.90 -8.69
C TYR A 23 2.61 5.35 -8.18
N PRO A 24 3.49 6.30 -8.58
CA PRO A 24 3.35 7.71 -8.19
C PRO A 24 2.02 8.33 -8.63
N LEU A 25 1.54 8.00 -9.84
CA LEU A 25 0.26 8.47 -10.36
C LEU A 25 -0.90 7.81 -9.60
N TYR A 26 -0.79 6.50 -9.34
CA TYR A 26 -1.79 5.76 -8.58
C TYR A 26 -1.94 6.28 -7.14
N ILE A 27 -0.83 6.57 -6.46
CA ILE A 27 -0.83 7.17 -5.11
C ILE A 27 -1.54 8.53 -5.10
N ARG A 28 -1.31 9.37 -6.13
CA ARG A 28 -2.02 10.65 -6.25
C ARG A 28 -3.53 10.45 -6.42
N PHE A 29 -3.93 9.47 -7.22
CA PHE A 29 -5.33 9.11 -7.40
C PHE A 29 -5.97 8.63 -6.08
N LEU A 30 -5.31 7.74 -5.34
CA LEU A 30 -5.82 7.26 -4.05
C LEU A 30 -5.96 8.38 -3.01
N LYS A 31 -5.03 9.33 -3.00
CA LYS A 31 -5.13 10.53 -2.16
C LYS A 31 -6.31 11.41 -2.56
N TYR A 32 -6.58 11.56 -3.86
CA TYR A 32 -7.72 12.34 -4.36
C TYR A 32 -9.06 11.75 -3.90
N ILE A 33 -9.21 10.43 -3.94
CA ILE A 33 -10.44 9.75 -3.49
C ILE A 33 -10.48 9.53 -1.96
N HIS A 34 -9.52 10.07 -1.20
CA HIS A 34 -9.43 9.91 0.26
C HIS A 34 -9.42 8.45 0.74
N ALA A 35 -8.91 7.52 -0.10
CA ALA A 35 -8.78 6.11 0.22
C ALA A 35 -7.53 5.88 1.11
N GLY A 36 -7.53 6.48 2.30
CA GLY A 36 -6.46 6.37 3.29
C GLY A 36 -6.82 5.46 4.46
N LYS A 37 -5.81 4.87 5.11
CA LYS A 37 -6.00 4.06 6.31
C LYS A 37 -6.43 4.95 7.48
N GLN A 38 -7.57 4.63 8.08
CA GLN A 38 -8.03 5.23 9.34
C GLN A 38 -7.48 4.44 10.53
N ILE A 39 -6.99 5.13 11.56
CA ILE A 39 -6.50 4.52 12.79
C ILE A 39 -7.70 4.28 13.72
N ARG A 40 -7.78 3.08 14.30
CA ARG A 40 -8.80 2.74 15.29
C ARG A 40 -8.44 3.39 16.62
N GLU A 41 -9.35 4.19 17.17
CA GLU A 41 -9.16 4.84 18.46
C GLU A 41 -9.61 3.96 19.63
N ASP A 42 -10.51 2.99 19.39
CA ASP A 42 -11.08 2.13 20.41
C ASP A 42 -10.53 0.70 20.32
N ALA A 43 -10.23 0.12 21.49
CA ALA A 43 -9.92 -1.29 21.63
C ALA A 43 -11.20 -2.14 21.64
N VAL A 44 -11.05 -3.46 21.43
CA VAL A 44 -12.16 -4.43 21.49
C VAL A 44 -12.87 -4.42 22.85
N THR A 45 -12.16 -4.03 23.90
CA THR A 45 -12.67 -3.86 25.27
C THR A 45 -13.45 -2.54 25.49
N GLY A 46 -13.55 -1.67 24.49
CA GLY A 46 -14.22 -0.37 24.58
C GLY A 46 -13.36 0.75 25.19
N GLU A 47 -12.12 0.45 25.58
CA GLU A 47 -11.17 1.44 26.10
C GLU A 47 -10.40 2.13 24.96
N LYS A 48 -9.94 3.36 25.19
CA LYS A 48 -9.10 4.09 24.22
C LYS A 48 -7.79 3.34 23.99
N SER A 49 -7.50 3.03 22.73
CA SER A 49 -6.28 2.37 22.29
C SER A 49 -5.11 3.36 22.18
N ALA A 50 -4.72 3.96 23.31
CA ALA A 50 -3.72 5.03 23.36
C ALA A 50 -2.35 4.59 22.86
N ILE A 51 -1.91 3.37 23.19
CA ILE A 51 -0.63 2.81 22.73
C ILE A 51 -0.67 2.52 21.22
N PHE A 52 -1.74 1.89 20.74
CA PHE A 52 -1.89 1.57 19.31
C PHE A 52 -1.92 2.83 18.45
N SER A 53 -2.71 3.82 18.87
CA SER A 53 -2.84 5.11 18.19
C SER A 53 -1.53 5.88 18.18
N LYS A 54 -0.79 5.88 19.30
CA LYS A 54 0.54 6.50 19.37
C LYS A 54 1.53 5.84 18.41
N MET A 55 1.59 4.50 18.38
CA MET A 55 2.50 3.76 17.50
C MET A 55 2.13 3.82 16.02
N HIS A 56 0.85 4.00 15.70
CA HIS A 56 0.35 3.98 14.32
C HIS A 56 0.02 5.35 13.75
N SER A 57 0.19 6.43 14.54
CA SER A 57 -0.09 7.83 14.15
C SER A 57 0.44 8.19 12.76
N HIS A 58 1.66 7.79 12.42
CA HIS A 58 2.30 8.04 11.12
C HIS A 58 1.68 7.27 9.93
N LYS A 59 0.83 6.28 10.18
CA LYS A 59 0.10 5.54 9.14
C LYS A 59 -1.28 6.15 8.85
N SER A 60 -1.68 7.20 9.57
CA SER A 60 -2.93 7.90 9.29
C SER A 60 -2.87 8.53 7.90
N GLY A 61 -3.89 8.26 7.07
CA GLY A 61 -3.99 8.84 5.72
C GLY A 61 -3.02 8.26 4.69
N THR A 62 -2.24 7.24 5.03
CA THR A 62 -1.48 6.49 4.01
C THR A 62 -2.47 5.76 3.09
N PRO A 63 -2.34 5.87 1.76
CA PRO A 63 -3.23 5.20 0.83
C PRO A 63 -3.37 3.71 1.12
N THR A 64 -4.61 3.24 1.21
CA THR A 64 -4.97 1.83 1.31
C THR A 64 -5.40 1.34 -0.08
N MET A 65 -5.12 0.08 -0.42
CA MET A 65 -5.32 -0.55 -1.75
C MET A 65 -4.20 -0.35 -2.78
N GLY A 66 -2.93 -0.27 -2.36
CA GLY A 66 -1.78 -0.39 -3.28
C GLY A 66 -1.76 -1.72 -4.08
N GLY A 67 -2.36 -2.75 -3.48
CA GLY A 67 -2.31 -4.17 -3.82
C GLY A 67 -2.46 -4.97 -2.54
#